data_AF-A0A3P7IS69-F1
#
_entry.id   AF-A0A3P7IS69-F1
#
_cell.length_a   1.000
_cell.length_b   1.000
_cell.length_c   1.000
_cell.angle_alpha   90.00
_cell.angle_beta   90.00
_cell.angle_gamma   90.00
#
_symmetry.space_group_name_H-M   'P 1'
#
loop_
_entity.id
_entity.type
_entity.pdbx_description
1 polymer ?
#
loop_
_entity_poly.entity_id
_entity_poly.type
_entity_poly.pdbx_seq_one_letter_code
_entity_poly.pdbx_strand_id
1 'polypeptide(L)'
;MLKTLPPNVKSLFPKENLEFAESISEDEAKILKEVFDKYATFDEIGEMIEAVEKQNPELAKRMRDVLAGNCARLEGLSPAAVDFSKEVAIYFN
;
A
#
# COMPACT_ATOMS: atom_id res chain seq x y z
N MET A 1 -0.99 -9.21 11.69
CA MET A 1 -1.99 -9.17 10.60
C MET A 1 -1.70 -10.17 9.49
N LEU A 2 -0.51 -10.25 8.89
CA LEU A 2 -0.28 -11.21 7.78
C LEU A 2 -0.44 -12.68 8.16
N LYS A 3 -0.04 -13.06 9.38
CA LYS A 3 -0.17 -14.44 9.91
C LYS A 3 -1.62 -14.87 10.12
N THR A 4 -2.57 -13.93 10.14
CA THR A 4 -3.99 -14.20 10.33
C THR A 4 -4.79 -14.17 9.02
N LEU A 5 -4.15 -13.84 7.89
CA LEU A 5 -4.79 -13.91 6.58
C LEU A 5 -4.86 -15.36 6.08
N PRO A 6 -5.99 -15.80 5.50
CA PRO A 6 -6.08 -17.09 4.83
C PRO A 6 -5.04 -17.22 3.70
N PRO A 7 -4.44 -18.41 3.47
CA PRO A 7 -3.41 -18.60 2.44
C PRO A 7 -3.85 -18.17 1.03
N ASN A 8 -5.11 -18.46 0.67
CA ASN A 8 -5.72 -18.08 -0.61
C ASN A 8 -5.91 -16.57 -0.76
N VAL A 9 -6.04 -15.83 0.35
CA VAL A 9 -6.07 -14.36 0.33
C VAL A 9 -4.66 -13.82 0.21
N LYS A 10 -3.69 -14.39 0.96
CA LYS A 10 -2.28 -13.98 0.89
C LYS A 10 -1.71 -14.13 -0.53
N SER A 11 -2.10 -15.16 -1.28
CA SER A 11 -1.65 -15.39 -2.66
C SER A 11 -2.13 -14.36 -3.68
N LEU A 12 -3.11 -13.52 -3.35
CA LEU A 12 -3.63 -12.47 -4.24
C LEU A 12 -2.80 -11.19 -4.18
N PHE A 13 -1.99 -11.01 -3.14
CA PHE A 13 -1.19 -9.80 -2.98
C PHE A 13 0.12 -9.89 -3.76
N PRO A 14 0.54 -8.80 -4.43
CA PRO A 14 1.88 -8.69 -4.96
C PRO A 14 2.93 -8.94 -3.87
N LYS A 15 4.07 -9.49 -4.30
CA LYS A 15 5.17 -9.89 -3.39
C LYS A 15 5.67 -8.70 -2.56
N GLU A 16 5.86 -7.56 -3.21
CA GLU A 16 6.33 -6.30 -2.61
C GLU A 16 5.39 -5.80 -1.50
N ASN A 17 4.07 -5.95 -1.65
CA ASN A 17 3.10 -5.59 -0.61
C ASN A 17 3.23 -6.51 0.61
N LEU A 18 3.46 -7.81 0.37
CA LEU A 18 3.66 -8.78 1.45
C LEU A 18 4.98 -8.50 2.19
N GLU A 19 6.08 -8.30 1.46
CA GLU A 19 7.39 -8.00 2.05
C GLU A 19 7.36 -6.70 2.85
N PHE A 20 6.72 -5.65 2.33
CA PHE A 20 6.51 -4.41 3.07
C PHE A 20 5.76 -4.66 4.38
N ALA A 21 4.62 -5.34 4.33
CA ALA A 21 3.82 -5.63 5.50
C ALA A 21 4.52 -6.56 6.51
N GLU A 22 5.43 -7.44 6.08
CA GLU A 22 6.29 -8.24 6.98
C GLU A 22 7.41 -7.41 7.61
N SER A 23 7.85 -6.32 6.94
CA SER A 23 8.92 -5.44 7.39
C SER A 23 8.49 -4.32 8.35
N ILE A 24 7.19 -4.20 8.64
CA ILE A 24 6.64 -3.19 9.54
C ILE A 24 6.95 -3.55 10.99
N SER A 25 7.65 -2.66 11.68
CA SER A 25 7.87 -2.76 13.12
C SER A 25 6.63 -2.35 13.93
N GLU A 26 6.61 -2.65 15.24
CA GLU A 26 5.49 -2.25 16.10
C GLU A 26 5.30 -0.73 16.19
N ASP A 27 6.38 0.05 16.19
CA ASP A 27 6.30 1.50 16.25
C ASP A 27 5.80 2.10 14.93
N GLU A 28 6.23 1.54 13.81
CA GLU A 28 5.71 1.91 12.49
C GLU A 28 4.24 1.55 12.33
N ALA A 29 3.81 0.41 12.88
CA ALA A 29 2.40 0.03 12.90
C ALA A 29 1.53 1.03 13.68
N LYS A 30 2.05 1.63 14.77
CA LYS A 30 1.35 2.70 15.50
C LYS A 30 1.21 3.96 14.64
N ILE A 31 2.27 4.37 13.96
CA ILE A 31 2.24 5.52 13.05
C ILE A 31 1.19 5.31 11.95
N LEU A 32 1.21 4.15 11.29
CA LEU A 32 0.23 3.82 10.24
C LEU A 32 -1.19 3.84 10.77
N LYS A 33 -1.41 3.27 11.97
CA LYS A 33 -2.72 3.30 12.62
C LYS A 33 -3.17 4.74 12.91
N GLU A 34 -2.31 5.57 13.49
CA GLU A 34 -2.65 6.97 13.78
C GLU A 34 -2.97 7.77 12.52
N VAL A 35 -2.25 7.52 11.43
CA VAL A 35 -2.56 8.13 10.13
C VAL A 35 -3.91 7.62 9.64
N PHE A 36 -4.15 6.31 9.58
CA PHE A 36 -5.42 5.76 9.09
C PHE A 36 -6.63 6.12 9.95
N ASP A 37 -6.47 6.28 11.26
CA ASP A 37 -7.53 6.70 12.16
C ASP A 37 -7.88 8.21 11.99
N LYS A 38 -6.94 9.04 11.53
CA LYS A 38 -7.13 10.50 11.34
C LYS A 38 -7.78 10.86 10.00
N TYR A 39 -7.61 10.02 8.98
CA TYR A 39 -8.15 10.24 7.65
C TYR A 39 -9.19 9.16 7.36
N ALA A 40 -10.46 9.51 7.52
CA ALA A 40 -11.59 8.58 7.36
C ALA A 40 -11.65 7.93 5.96
N THR A 41 -11.13 8.65 4.96
CA THR A 41 -10.82 8.20 3.61
C THR A 41 -9.67 9.07 3.11
N PHE A 42 -8.70 8.48 2.42
CA PHE A 42 -7.82 9.24 1.54
C PHE A 42 -8.41 9.19 0.14
N ASP A 43 -8.44 10.33 -0.55
CA ASP A 43 -8.85 10.35 -1.95
C ASP A 43 -7.77 9.65 -2.79
N GLU A 44 -6.48 9.90 -2.48
CA GLU A 44 -5.35 9.25 -3.13
C GLU A 44 -4.34 8.65 -2.14
N ILE A 45 -3.69 7.54 -2.53
CA ILE A 45 -2.57 6.95 -1.76
C ILE A 45 -1.44 7.96 -1.52
N GLY A 46 -1.24 8.91 -2.45
CA GLY A 46 -0.21 9.95 -2.34
C GLY A 46 -0.34 10.76 -1.04
N GLU A 47 -1.55 11.18 -0.71
CA GLU A 47 -1.84 11.97 0.50
C GLU A 47 -1.55 11.17 1.78
N MET A 48 -1.89 9.88 1.77
CA MET A 48 -1.57 8.96 2.87
C MET A 48 -0.06 8.87 3.09
N ILE A 49 0.72 8.72 2.02
CA ILE A 49 2.18 8.63 2.09
C ILE A 49 2.77 9.95 2.62
N GLU A 50 2.26 11.10 2.18
CA GLU A 50 2.70 12.40 2.69
C GLU A 50 2.40 12.59 4.18
N ALA A 51 1.24 12.09 4.66
CA ALA A 51 0.90 12.12 6.08
C ALA A 51 1.85 11.23 6.91
N VAL A 52 2.26 10.07 6.37
CA VAL A 52 3.27 9.21 6.99
C VAL A 52 4.65 9.87 6.96
N GLU A 53 5.03 10.52 5.87
CA GLU A 53 6.35 11.15 5.70
C GLU A 53 6.63 12.22 6.77
N LYS A 54 5.60 12.96 7.18
CA LYS A 54 5.70 13.95 8.27
C LYS A 54 6.10 13.33 9.62
N GLN A 55 5.88 12.03 9.82
CA GLN A 55 6.17 11.32 11.06
C GLN A 55 7.38 10.38 10.92
N ASN A 56 7.51 9.70 9.78
CA ASN A 56 8.59 8.76 9.50
C ASN A 56 8.91 8.76 7.98
N PRO A 57 9.94 9.53 7.55
CA PRO A 57 10.34 9.62 6.15
C PRO A 57 10.80 8.30 5.54
N GLU A 58 11.48 7.44 6.31
CA GLU A 58 11.98 6.16 5.79
C GLU A 58 10.83 5.17 5.56
N LEU A 59 9.83 5.16 6.45
CA LEU A 59 8.61 4.39 6.24
C LEU A 59 7.86 4.86 4.99
N ALA A 60 7.70 6.18 4.83
CA ALA A 60 7.04 6.75 3.65
C ALA A 60 7.79 6.43 2.35
N LYS A 61 9.13 6.46 2.38
CA LYS A 61 9.95 6.02 1.24
C LYS A 61 9.67 4.56 0.87
N ARG A 62 9.63 3.64 1.84
CA ARG A 62 9.26 2.23 1.57
C ARG A 62 7.85 2.09 0.99
N MET A 63 6.90 2.92 1.44
CA MET A 63 5.54 2.95 0.86
C MET A 63 5.56 3.41 -0.61
N ARG A 64 6.37 4.41 -0.96
CA ARG A 64 6.54 4.87 -2.36
C ARG A 64 7.17 3.80 -3.23
N ASP A 65 8.14 3.06 -2.72
CA ASP A 65 8.79 1.97 -3.46
C ASP A 65 7.78 0.85 -3.81
N VAL A 66 6.91 0.47 -2.86
CA VAL A 66 5.81 -0.48 -3.10
C VAL A 66 4.82 0.08 -4.13
N LEU A 67 4.48 1.37 -4.02
CA LEU A 67 3.57 2.03 -4.94
C LEU A 67 4.11 2.01 -6.38
N ALA A 68 5.38 2.37 -6.55
CA ALA A 68 6.07 2.35 -7.84
C ALA A 68 6.14 0.93 -8.43
N GLY A 69 6.43 -0.08 -7.60
CA GLY A 69 6.40 -1.49 -8.02
C GLY A 69 5.03 -1.91 -8.54
N ASN A 70 3.96 -1.50 -7.85
CA ASN A 70 2.60 -1.75 -8.30
C ASN A 70 2.26 -1.01 -9.61
N CYS A 71 2.67 0.25 -9.76
CA CYS A 71 2.48 1.00 -11.01
C CYS A 71 3.19 0.34 -12.20
N ALA A 72 4.41 -0.17 -11.99
CA ALA A 72 5.18 -0.84 -13.04
C ALA A 72 4.46 -2.08 -13.60
N ARG A 73 3.62 -2.75 -12.80
CA ARG A 73 2.79 -3.89 -13.24
C ARG A 73 1.69 -3.50 -14.22
N LEU A 74 1.35 -2.22 -14.29
CA LEU A 74 0.33 -1.68 -15.18
C LEU A 74 0.90 -1.31 -16.56
N GLU A 75 2.22 -1.24 -16.70
CA GLU A 75 2.88 -0.85 -17.94
C GLU A 75 2.57 -1.83 -19.08
N GLY A 76 2.14 -1.29 -20.22
CA GLY A 76 1.81 -2.09 -21.41
C GLY A 76 0.46 -2.80 -21.36
N LEU A 77 -0.31 -2.67 -20.28
CA LEU A 77 -1.68 -3.17 -20.22
C LEU A 77 -2.63 -2.29 -21.05
N SER A 78 -3.75 -2.88 -21.48
CA SER A 78 -4.84 -2.11 -22.09
C SER A 78 -5.51 -1.20 -21.06
N PRO A 79 -6.16 -0.09 -21.47
CA PRO A 79 -6.84 0.80 -20.54
C PRO A 79 -7.84 0.07 -19.62
N ALA A 80 -8.65 -0.83 -20.16
CA ALA A 80 -9.60 -1.61 -19.37
C ALA A 80 -8.92 -2.54 -18.33
N ALA A 81 -7.75 -3.09 -18.66
CA ALA A 81 -6.98 -3.90 -17.73
C ALA A 81 -6.32 -3.04 -16.64
N VAL A 82 -5.90 -1.81 -16.97
CA VAL A 82 -5.41 -0.83 -15.99
C VAL A 82 -6.53 -0.44 -15.02
N ASP A 83 -7.72 -0.11 -15.53
CA ASP A 83 -8.86 0.29 -14.70
C ASP A 83 -9.28 -0.83 -13.74
N PHE A 84 -9.44 -2.06 -14.25
CA PHE A 84 -9.69 -3.23 -13.41
C PHE A 84 -8.58 -3.44 -12.37
N SER A 85 -7.32 -3.25 -12.76
CA SER A 85 -6.18 -3.43 -11.85
C SER A 85 -6.15 -2.37 -10.74
N LYS A 86 -6.64 -1.16 -10.99
CA LYS A 86 -6.81 -0.12 -9.95
C LYS A 86 -7.90 -0.49 -8.94
N GLU A 87 -8.98 -1.13 -9.39
CA GLU A 87 -10.05 -1.62 -8.50
C GLU A 87 -9.61 -2.82 -7.63
N VAL A 88 -8.71 -3.66 -8.15
CA VAL A 88 -8.20 -4.85 -7.45
C VAL A 88 -7.00 -4.51 -6.55
N ALA A 89 -6.09 -3.66 -7.02
CA ALA A 89 -5.09 -3.06 -6.16
C ALA A 89 -5.79 -2.15 -5.15
N ILE A 90 -5.20 -1.95 -3.98
CA ILE A 90 -5.66 -0.93 -3.03
C ILE A 90 -5.25 0.44 -3.60
N TYR A 91 -5.79 0.81 -4.76
CA TYR A 91 -5.53 2.04 -5.50
C TYR A 91 -6.87 2.75 -5.70
N PHE A 92 -7.21 3.61 -4.73
CA PHE A 92 -8.16 4.67 -4.99
C PHE A 92 -7.39 5.88 -5.52
N ASN A 93 -7.94 6.43 -6.59
CA ASN A 93 -7.50 7.60 -7.31
C ASN A 93 -8.20 8.82 -6.76
#